data_AF-A0A4D4K4V4-F1
#
_entry.id   AF-A0A4D4K4V4-F1
#
_cell.length_a   1.000
_cell.length_b   1.000
_cell.length_c   1.000
_cell.angle_alpha   90.00
_cell.angle_beta   90.00
_cell.angle_gamma   90.00
#
_symmetry.space_group_name_H-M   'P 1'
#
loop_
_entity.id
_entity.type
_entity.pdbx_description
1 polymer ?
#
loop_
_entity_poly.entity_id
_entity_poly.type
_entity_poly.pdbx_seq_one_letter_code
_entity_poly.pdbx_strand_id
1 'polypeptide(L)' 'MNGLSTVFILVGLFLLGGVISFVKQGISKSIVTLLGIGATMALLAGILRLEVWN' A
#
# COMPACT_ATOMS: atom_id res chain seq x y z
N MET A 1 -4.64 -6.96 -16.58
CA MET A 1 -3.85 -6.87 -15.32
C MET A 1 -2.59 -7.69 -15.48
N ASN A 2 -1.41 -7.08 -15.38
CA ASN A 2 -0.15 -7.84 -15.40
C ASN A 2 0.27 -8.25 -13.98
N GLY A 3 1.13 -9.28 -13.88
CA GLY A 3 1.57 -9.82 -12.58
C GLY A 3 2.20 -8.77 -11.66
N LEU A 4 2.93 -7.80 -12.23
CA LEU A 4 3.55 -6.71 -11.47
C LEU A 4 2.50 -5.81 -10.78
N SER A 5 1.41 -5.50 -11.49
CA SER A 5 0.29 -4.71 -10.94
C SER A 5 -0.36 -5.41 -9.76
N THR A 6 -0.59 -6.72 -9.90
CA THR A 6 -1.13 -7.56 -8.81
C THR A 6 -0.23 -7.55 -7.59
N VAL A 7 1.09 -7.71 -7.77
CA VAL A 7 2.06 -7.65 -6.65
C VAL A 7 1.97 -6.31 -5.93
N PHE A 8 2.01 -5.20 -6.67
CA PHE A 8 1.95 -3.87 -6.06
C PHE A 8 0.65 -3.62 -5.29
N ILE A 9 -0.50 -4.07 -5.82
CA ILE A 9 -1.79 -3.95 -5.14
C ILE A 9 -1.82 -4.80 -3.86
N LEU A 10 -1.39 -6.06 -3.94
CA LEU A 10 -1.37 -6.95 -2.77
C LEU A 10 -0.45 -6.43 -1.67
N VAL A 11 0.76 -5.99 -2.03
CA VAL A 11 1.70 -5.37 -1.08
C VAL A 11 1.10 -4.09 -0.50
N GLY A 12 0.52 -3.23 -1.33
CA GLY A 12 -0.11 -1.99 -0.87
C GLY A 12 -1.23 -2.23 0.14
N LEU A 13 -2.12 -3.20 -0.12
CA LEU A 13 -3.18 -3.59 0.82
C LEU A 13 -2.64 -4.24 2.10
N PHE A 14 -1.59 -5.06 1.99
CA PHE A 14 -0.91 -5.64 3.15
C PHE A 14 -0.30 -4.55 4.05
N LEU A 15 0.43 -3.59 3.47
CA LEU A 15 1.02 -2.48 4.20
C LEU A 15 -0.07 -1.59 4.85
N LEU A 16 -1.19 -1.36 4.15
CA LEU A 16 -2.34 -0.65 4.71
C LEU A 16 -2.92 -1.37 5.94
N GLY A 17 -3.04 -2.70 5.88
CA GLY A 17 -3.37 -3.52 7.05
C GLY A 17 -2.38 -3.31 8.20
N GLY A 18 -1.09 -3.23 7.88
CA GLY A 18 -0.02 -2.87 8.82
C GLY A 18 -0.23 -1.49 9.47
N VAL A 19 -0.60 -0.46 8.69
CA VAL A 19 -0.91 0.89 9.21
C VAL A 19 -2.02 0.82 10.25
N ILE A 20 -3.14 0.19 9.90
CA ILE A 20 -4.31 0.07 10.80
C ILE A 20 -3.91 -0.67 12.07
N SER A 21 -3.12 -1.74 11.94
CA SER A 21 -2.62 -2.51 13.08
C SER A 21 -1.71 -1.68 13.99
N PHE A 22 -0.75 -0.94 13.42
CA PHE A 22 0.22 -0.15 14.18
C PHE A 22 -0.41 1.04 14.89
N VAL A 23 -1.43 1.65 14.28
CA VAL A 23 -2.26 2.67 14.94
C VAL A 23 -2.92 2.10 16.19
N LYS A 24 -3.54 0.91 16.09
CA LYS A 24 -4.20 0.24 17.23
C LYS A 24 -3.21 -0.19 18.32
N GLN A 25 -1.97 -0.49 17.96
CA GLN A 25 -0.91 -0.87 18.88
C GLN A 25 -0.19 0.33 19.54
N GLY A 26 -0.51 1.57 19.15
CA GLY A 26 0.13 2.77 19.70
C GLY A 26 1.60 2.93 19.29
N ILE A 27 2.01 2.37 18.14
CA ILE A 27 3.37 2.52 17.62
C ILE A 27 3.67 3.99 17.29
N SER A 28 4.96 4.37 17.28
CA SER A 28 5.41 5.72 16.93
C SER A 28 4.77 6.24 15.64
N LYS A 29 4.23 7.46 15.69
CA LYS A 29 3.55 8.12 14.56
C LYS A 29 4.44 8.19 13.32
N SER A 30 5.74 8.44 13.50
CA SER A 30 6.71 8.50 12.39
C SER A 30 6.75 7.20 11.58
N ILE A 31 6.73 6.05 12.26
CA ILE A 31 6.74 4.72 11.62
C ILE A 31 5.41 4.47 10.90
N VAL A 32 4.29 4.81 11.54
CA VAL A 32 2.95 4.70 10.94
C VAL A 32 2.84 5.56 9.68
N THR A 33 3.35 6.80 9.72
CA THR A 33 3.36 7.70 8.57
C THR A 33 4.21 7.15 7.43
N LEU A 34 5.42 6.65 7.72
CA LEU A 34 6.29 6.06 6.71
C LEU A 34 5.63 4.83 6.06
N LEU A 35 5.04 3.95 6.88
CA LEU A 35 4.33 2.77 6.39
C LEU A 35 3.13 3.16 5.52
N GLY A 36 2.40 4.21 5.93
CA GLY A 36 1.30 4.78 5.15
C GLY A 36 1.74 5.30 3.79
N ILE A 37 2.85 6.04 3.73
CA ILE A 37 3.44 6.50 2.46
C ILE A 37 3.78 5.30 1.57
N GLY A 38 4.43 4.27 2.11
CA GLY A 38 4.76 3.06 1.38
C GLY A 38 3.54 2.32 0.84
N ALA A 39 2.48 2.18 1.65
CA ALA A 39 1.22 1.59 1.24
C ALA A 39 0.57 2.37 0.09
N THR A 40 0.50 3.70 0.20
CA THR A 40 -0.02 4.58 -0.84
C THR A 40 0.79 4.47 -2.13
N MET A 41 2.12 4.50 -2.05
CA MET A 41 2.99 4.38 -3.23
C MET A 41 2.80 3.04 -3.94
N ALA A 42 2.73 1.94 -3.20
CA ALA A 42 2.51 0.61 -3.78
C ALA A 42 1.11 0.50 -4.44
N LEU A 43 0.05 0.97 -3.77
CA LEU A 43 -1.30 0.98 -4.34
C LEU A 43 -1.38 1.82 -5.62
N LEU A 44 -0.86 3.05 -5.59
CA LEU A 44 -0.85 3.92 -6.77
C LEU A 44 -0.06 3.29 -7.92
N ALA A 45 1.11 2.71 -7.63
CA ALA A 45 1.92 2.02 -8.63
C ALA A 45 1.17 0.86 -9.29
N GLY A 46 0.42 0.07 -8.50
CA GLY A 46 -0.38 -1.03 -9.02
C GLY A 46 -1.59 -0.55 -9.83
N ILE A 47 -2.31 0.45 -9.34
CA ILE A 47 -3.49 1.03 -10.00
C ILE A 47 -3.11 1.66 -11.35
N LEU A 48 -2.03 2.45 -11.41
CA LEU A 48 -1.59 3.10 -12.65
C LEU A 48 -1.17 2.12 -13.75
N ARG A 49 -0.92 0.85 -13.41
CA ARG A 49 -0.55 -0.21 -14.36
C ARG A 49 -1.72 -1.08 -14.81
N LEU A 50 -2.94 -0.78 -14.35
CA LEU A 50 -4.15 -1.45 -14.84
C LEU A 50 -4.41 -1.10 -16.31
N GLU A 51 -4.86 -2.07 -17.10
CA GLU A 51 -5.14 -1.89 -18.53
C GLU A 51 -6.52 -1.25 -18.80
N VAL A 52 -7.19 -0.74 -17.76
CA VAL A 52 -8.52 -0.10 -17.84
C VAL A 52 -8.45 1.38 -18.23
N TRP A 53 -7.25 1.97 -18.23
CA TRP A 53 -7.03 3.40 -18.51
C TRP A 53 -6.93 3.72 -20.00
N ASN A 54 -7.07 2.72 -20.86
CA ASN A 54 -6.88 2.83 -22.31
C ASN A 54 -8.22 2.73 -23.03
#